data_AF-A0A2D8XB15-F1
#
_entry.id   AF-A0A2D8XB15-F1
#
_cell.length_a   1.000
_cell.length_b   1.000
_cell.length_c   1.000
_cell.angle_alpha   90.00
_cell.angle_beta   90.00
_cell.angle_gamma   90.00
#
_symmetry.space_group_name_H-M   'P 1'
#
loop_
_entity.id
_entity.type
_entity.pdbx_description
1 polymer ?
#
loop_
_entity_poly.entity_id
_entity_poly.type
_entity_poly.pdbx_seq_one_letter_code
_entity_poly.pdbx_strand_id
1 'polypeptide(L)'
;MIRPNDIPLDVSEGLVEKLKVDNQQIINDFVITLGVTAATEAIKESSEVDNAITIASGDYGGWFSSKPGSIYKGLSAKSRVTRLVRIDQDCIMDGIHFRSSEANRLNLVFINIGATVIFRNCVFEKFSGESEAYVALGVPAAGVSAKANFIGCVFQGPNTGFIIFNPGAAANVNTIGCHDKTGVGFAGTTGVGNL
;
A
#
# COMPACT_ATOMS: atom_id res chain seq x y z
N MET A 1 41.28 33.65 -18.91
CA MET A 1 40.50 33.83 -17.67
C MET A 1 39.04 33.87 -18.08
N ILE A 2 38.33 32.74 -17.98
CA ILE A 2 36.91 32.62 -18.37
C ILE A 2 36.09 33.25 -17.23
N ARG A 3 35.18 34.18 -17.54
CA ARG A 3 34.37 34.83 -16.50
C ARG A 3 33.26 33.86 -16.08
N PRO A 4 32.81 33.85 -14.81
CA PRO A 4 31.78 32.93 -14.33
C PRO A 4 30.45 32.98 -15.10
N ASN A 5 30.20 34.03 -15.88
CA ASN A 5 28.97 34.23 -16.67
C ASN A 5 29.09 33.75 -18.13
N ASP A 6 30.22 33.15 -18.54
CA ASP A 6 30.44 32.69 -19.92
C ASP A 6 30.09 31.20 -20.14
N ILE A 7 29.52 30.51 -19.14
CA ILE A 7 29.00 29.15 -19.32
C ILE A 7 27.63 29.28 -19.98
N PRO A 8 27.41 28.76 -21.21
CA PRO A 8 26.10 28.78 -21.83
C PRO A 8 25.10 28.06 -20.92
N LEU A 9 23.96 28.69 -20.62
CA LEU A 9 22.89 28.12 -19.78
C LEU A 9 22.53 26.68 -20.20
N ASP A 10 22.55 26.40 -21.51
CA ASP A 10 22.33 25.09 -22.14
C ASP A 10 23.31 23.99 -21.65
N VAL A 11 24.58 24.33 -21.45
CA VAL A 11 25.60 23.36 -20.96
C VAL A 11 25.37 23.03 -19.49
N SER A 12 24.89 23.99 -18.70
CA SER A 12 24.59 23.79 -17.28
C SER A 12 23.35 22.93 -17.06
N GLU A 13 22.31 23.10 -17.88
CA GLU A 13 21.09 22.29 -17.82
C GLU A 13 21.37 20.84 -18.24
N GLY A 14 22.12 20.62 -19.33
CA GLY A 14 22.51 19.29 -19.77
C GLY A 14 23.40 18.54 -18.77
N LEU A 15 24.28 19.24 -18.05
CA LEU A 15 25.09 18.66 -16.96
C LEU A 15 24.25 18.29 -15.73
N VAL A 16 23.30 19.16 -15.35
CA VAL A 16 22.38 18.89 -14.23
C VAL A 16 21.47 17.70 -14.55
N GLU A 17 20.98 17.60 -15.78
CA GLU A 17 20.15 16.50 -16.23
C GLU A 17 20.92 15.18 -16.25
N LYS A 18 22.16 15.20 -16.77
CA LYS A 18 23.03 14.02 -16.76
C LYS A 18 23.41 13.56 -15.36
N LEU A 19 23.74 14.49 -14.45
CA LEU A 19 23.99 14.21 -13.03
C LEU A 19 22.76 13.64 -12.31
N LYS A 20 21.55 14.06 -12.67
CA LYS A 20 20.30 13.48 -12.14
C LYS A 20 20.11 12.05 -12.64
N VAL A 21 20.34 11.80 -13.93
CA VAL A 21 20.21 10.47 -14.54
C VAL A 21 21.22 9.48 -13.95
N ASP A 22 22.49 9.87 -13.85
CA ASP A 22 23.55 9.01 -13.33
C ASP A 22 23.31 8.65 -11.84
N ASN A 23 22.88 9.62 -11.03
CA ASN A 23 22.51 9.37 -9.64
C ASN A 23 21.28 8.47 -9.51
N GLN A 24 20.28 8.64 -10.38
CA GLN A 24 19.10 7.77 -10.38
C GLN A 24 19.49 6.32 -10.70
N GLN A 25 20.43 6.13 -11.62
CA GLN A 25 20.90 4.80 -12.02
C GLN A 25 21.70 4.12 -10.90
N ILE A 26 22.61 4.85 -10.24
CA ILE A 26 23.34 4.35 -9.06
C ILE A 26 22.39 3.98 -7.92
N ILE A 27 21.37 4.80 -7.67
CA ILE A 27 20.34 4.52 -6.64
C ILE A 27 19.57 3.25 -7.01
N ASN A 28 19.16 3.08 -8.27
CA ASN A 28 18.44 1.90 -8.73
C ASN A 28 19.29 0.63 -8.58
N ASP A 29 20.57 0.67 -8.99
CA ASP A 29 21.49 -0.46 -8.87
C ASP A 29 21.74 -0.87 -7.41
N PHE A 30 21.83 0.12 -6.51
CA PHE A 30 21.96 -0.13 -5.07
C PHE A 30 20.69 -0.76 -4.47
N VAL A 31 19.52 -0.28 -4.88
CA VAL A 31 18.20 -0.78 -4.44
C VAL A 31 17.99 -2.23 -4.88
N ILE A 32 18.36 -2.57 -6.12
CA ILE A 32 18.30 -3.95 -6.64
C ILE A 32 19.21 -4.87 -5.83
N THR A 33 20.43 -4.42 -5.50
CA THR A 33 21.41 -5.22 -4.73
C THR A 33 20.89 -5.55 -3.31
N LEU A 34 20.04 -4.69 -2.74
CA LEU A 34 19.42 -4.89 -1.43
C LEU A 34 18.14 -5.74 -1.48
N GLY A 35 17.70 -6.21 -2.66
CA GLY A 35 16.44 -6.93 -2.84
C GLY A 35 15.21 -6.05 -2.57
N VAL A 36 15.34 -4.73 -2.81
CA VAL A 36 14.28 -3.75 -2.63
C VAL A 36 13.65 -3.44 -3.98
N THR A 37 12.33 -3.48 -4.08
CA THR A 37 11.56 -3.12 -5.27
C THR A 37 11.51 -1.61 -5.41
N ALA A 38 12.10 -1.07 -6.48
CA ALA A 38 12.07 0.36 -6.78
C ALA A 38 10.67 0.82 -7.23
N ALA A 39 10.34 2.11 -7.08
CA ALA A 39 9.03 2.64 -7.50
C ALA A 39 8.77 2.57 -9.02
N THR A 40 9.84 2.46 -9.80
CA THR A 40 9.78 2.23 -11.25
C THR A 40 9.47 0.79 -11.62
N GLU A 41 9.48 -0.13 -10.66
CA GLU A 41 9.28 -1.55 -10.88
C GLU A 41 7.90 -2.00 -10.41
N ALA A 42 7.34 -2.97 -11.13
CA ALA A 42 6.13 -3.63 -10.70
C ALA A 42 6.41 -4.56 -9.52
N ILE A 43 5.54 -4.53 -8.51
CA ILE A 43 5.55 -5.50 -7.42
C ILE A 43 5.19 -6.87 -7.99
N LYS A 44 6.09 -7.85 -7.80
CA LYS A 44 5.93 -9.21 -8.34
C LYS A 44 6.31 -10.26 -7.30
N GLU A 45 5.48 -11.29 -7.20
CA GLU A 45 5.77 -12.53 -6.49
C GLU A 45 6.60 -13.44 -7.41
N SER A 46 7.89 -13.61 -7.10
CA SER A 46 8.81 -14.41 -7.92
C SER A 46 8.75 -15.90 -7.63
N SER A 47 8.36 -16.26 -6.41
CA SER A 47 8.28 -17.62 -5.89
C SER A 47 6.83 -18.08 -5.81
N GLU A 48 6.61 -19.39 -5.88
CA GLU A 48 5.26 -19.97 -5.78
C GLU A 48 4.65 -19.84 -4.38
N VAL A 49 5.47 -19.67 -3.34
CA VAL A 49 5.07 -19.47 -1.93
C VAL A 49 6.10 -18.57 -1.23
N ASP A 50 5.73 -17.99 -0.09
CA ASP A 50 6.62 -17.32 0.87
C ASP A 50 7.53 -16.23 0.27
N ASN A 51 6.95 -15.35 -0.56
CA ASN A 51 7.68 -14.22 -1.12
C ASN A 51 7.98 -13.17 -0.04
N ALA A 52 9.19 -12.62 0.00
CA ALA A 52 9.52 -11.48 0.84
C ALA A 52 9.83 -10.26 -0.06
N ILE A 53 8.91 -9.29 -0.09
CA ILE A 53 8.97 -8.14 -0.99
C ILE A 53 9.14 -6.88 -0.15
N THR A 54 10.24 -6.18 -0.38
CA THR A 54 10.53 -4.91 0.29
C THR A 54 10.29 -3.76 -0.68
N ILE A 55 9.35 -2.87 -0.33
CA ILE A 55 8.87 -1.79 -1.19
C ILE A 55 9.61 -0.50 -0.81
N ALA A 56 10.35 0.08 -1.75
CA ALA A 56 11.03 1.36 -1.55
C ALA A 56 10.05 2.52 -1.32
N SER A 57 10.60 3.70 -1.05
CA SER A 57 9.81 4.93 -1.01
C SER A 57 9.44 5.35 -2.44
N GLY A 58 8.17 5.68 -2.65
CA GLY A 58 7.65 6.12 -3.95
C GLY A 58 6.17 5.76 -4.11
N ASP A 59 5.59 6.18 -5.22
CA ASP A 59 4.20 5.88 -5.56
C ASP A 59 4.16 4.67 -6.49
N TYR A 60 3.42 3.64 -6.07
CA TYR A 60 3.22 2.39 -6.78
C TYR A 60 1.78 2.32 -7.27
N GLY A 61 1.59 1.59 -8.38
CA GLY A 61 0.27 1.11 -8.77
C GLY A 61 -0.26 0.05 -7.80
N GLY A 62 -1.41 -0.51 -8.15
CA GLY A 62 -1.98 -1.66 -7.47
C GLY A 62 -1.39 -2.95 -8.04
N TRP A 63 -1.49 -4.03 -7.29
CA TRP A 63 -1.05 -5.35 -7.73
C TRP A 63 -2.01 -6.44 -7.25
N PHE A 64 -1.73 -7.65 -7.70
CA PHE A 64 -2.45 -8.85 -7.33
C PHE A 64 -1.52 -9.76 -6.51
N SER A 65 -1.87 -9.99 -5.24
CA SER A 65 -1.20 -10.94 -4.35
C SER A 65 -1.89 -12.28 -4.48
N SER A 66 -1.19 -13.23 -5.09
CA SER A 66 -1.73 -14.51 -5.55
C SER A 66 -1.00 -15.72 -4.98
N LYS A 67 0.16 -15.52 -4.35
CA LYS A 67 0.97 -16.60 -3.79
C LYS A 67 0.81 -16.62 -2.27
N PRO A 68 0.66 -17.80 -1.66
CA PRO A 68 0.46 -17.92 -0.22
C PRO A 68 1.74 -17.60 0.54
N GLY A 69 1.59 -17.02 1.72
CA GLY A 69 2.70 -16.71 2.63
C GLY A 69 3.50 -15.47 2.26
N SER A 70 3.09 -14.72 1.22
CA SER A 70 3.80 -13.52 0.80
C SER A 70 3.80 -12.43 1.89
N ILE A 71 4.92 -11.74 2.04
CA ILE A 71 5.13 -10.63 2.96
C ILE A 71 5.54 -9.40 2.14
N TYR A 72 4.78 -8.33 2.28
CA TYR A 72 5.03 -7.04 1.64
C TYR A 72 5.38 -6.02 2.72
N LYS A 73 6.56 -5.43 2.63
CA LYS A 73 7.07 -4.48 3.63
C LYS A 73 7.40 -3.13 3.01
N GLY A 74 6.68 -2.09 3.39
CA GLY A 74 7.04 -0.70 3.10
C GLY A 74 8.25 -0.28 3.92
N LEU A 75 9.25 0.33 3.26
CA LEU A 75 10.44 0.84 3.94
C LEU A 75 10.20 2.18 4.64
N SER A 76 9.17 2.93 4.24
CA SER A 76 8.84 4.20 4.89
C SER A 76 7.37 4.56 4.70
N ALA A 77 6.91 5.60 5.41
CA ALA A 77 5.60 6.21 5.19
C ALA A 77 5.38 6.76 3.75
N LYS A 78 6.44 6.79 2.93
CA LYS A 78 6.39 7.16 1.51
C LYS A 78 6.31 5.95 0.59
N SER A 79 6.26 4.71 1.08
CA SER A 79 5.94 3.51 0.27
C SER A 79 4.44 3.45 0.00
N ARG A 80 4.01 4.18 -1.03
CA ARG A 80 2.60 4.52 -1.29
C ARG A 80 2.00 3.69 -2.40
N VAL A 81 0.76 3.26 -2.22
CA VAL A 81 0.03 2.45 -3.18
C VAL A 81 -1.21 3.20 -3.61
N THR A 82 -1.26 3.57 -4.88
CA THR A 82 -2.24 4.54 -5.41
C THR A 82 -3.41 3.90 -6.15
N ARG A 83 -3.35 2.58 -6.39
CA ARG A 83 -4.43 1.80 -6.99
C ARG A 83 -4.78 0.56 -6.18
N LEU A 84 -5.95 0.00 -6.47
CA LEU A 84 -6.50 -1.16 -5.79
C LEU A 84 -5.51 -2.32 -5.73
N VAL A 85 -5.27 -2.84 -4.52
CA VAL A 85 -4.58 -4.11 -4.30
C VAL A 85 -5.61 -5.22 -4.12
N ARG A 86 -5.45 -6.31 -4.86
CA ARG A 86 -6.30 -7.50 -4.76
C ARG A 86 -5.50 -8.63 -4.13
N ILE A 87 -6.08 -9.30 -3.14
CA ILE A 87 -5.41 -10.34 -2.37
C ILE A 87 -6.23 -11.62 -2.42
N ASP A 88 -5.66 -12.66 -3.02
CA ASP A 88 -6.32 -13.96 -3.24
C ASP A 88 -5.78 -15.07 -2.34
N GLN A 89 -4.67 -14.85 -1.64
CA GLN A 89 -4.04 -15.82 -0.74
C GLN A 89 -3.57 -15.15 0.54
N ASP A 90 -3.26 -15.97 1.55
CA ASP A 90 -2.77 -15.51 2.84
C ASP A 90 -1.49 -14.69 2.69
N CYS A 91 -1.45 -13.50 3.30
CA CYS A 91 -0.29 -12.62 3.22
C CYS A 91 -0.18 -11.64 4.39
N ILE A 92 0.98 -11.01 4.51
CA ILE A 92 1.25 -9.94 5.47
C ILE A 92 1.60 -8.66 4.71
N MET A 93 0.98 -7.55 5.11
CA MET A 93 1.24 -6.20 4.63
C MET A 93 1.75 -5.37 5.81
N ASP A 94 2.95 -4.82 5.73
CA ASP A 94 3.60 -4.13 6.85
C ASP A 94 4.16 -2.77 6.44
N GLY A 95 3.74 -1.70 7.10
CA GLY A 95 4.29 -0.36 6.88
C GLY A 95 3.96 0.26 5.52
N ILE A 96 2.91 -0.22 4.84
CA ILE A 96 2.49 0.26 3.52
C ILE A 96 1.46 1.39 3.67
N HIS A 97 1.57 2.43 2.84
CA HIS A 97 0.60 3.52 2.78
C HIS A 97 -0.32 3.34 1.56
N PHE A 98 -1.51 2.83 1.77
CA PHE A 98 -2.55 2.76 0.75
C PHE A 98 -3.26 4.11 0.64
N ARG A 99 -3.28 4.70 -0.55
CA ARG A 99 -3.80 6.05 -0.77
C ARG A 99 -4.66 6.10 -2.03
N SER A 100 -5.89 6.59 -1.93
CA SER A 100 -6.69 6.85 -3.14
C SER A 100 -6.11 8.05 -3.90
N SER A 101 -6.39 8.14 -5.18
CA SER A 101 -6.13 9.35 -5.98
C SER A 101 -7.44 9.84 -6.58
N GLU A 102 -7.50 11.09 -7.06
CA GLU A 102 -8.69 11.59 -7.76
C GLU A 102 -9.12 10.69 -8.94
N ALA A 103 -8.15 10.01 -9.55
CA ALA A 103 -8.33 9.07 -10.65
C ALA A 103 -8.79 7.67 -10.23
N ASN A 104 -8.78 7.33 -8.93
CA ASN A 104 -9.18 6.02 -8.44
C ASN A 104 -9.92 6.12 -7.10
N ARG A 105 -11.25 6.05 -7.21
CA ARG A 105 -12.21 6.15 -6.10
C ARG A 105 -12.71 4.80 -5.58
N LEU A 106 -12.06 3.71 -5.99
CA LEU A 106 -12.43 2.35 -5.58
C LEU A 106 -11.94 2.07 -4.15
N ASN A 107 -12.22 0.85 -3.67
CA ASN A 107 -11.55 0.33 -2.48
C ASN A 107 -10.03 0.37 -2.67
N LEU A 108 -9.29 0.64 -1.59
CA LEU A 108 -7.82 0.60 -1.63
C LEU A 108 -7.32 -0.85 -1.66
N VAL A 109 -8.01 -1.72 -0.92
CA VAL A 109 -7.71 -3.14 -0.85
C VAL A 109 -8.99 -3.96 -0.97
N PHE A 110 -8.90 -5.05 -1.74
CA PHE A 110 -9.91 -6.09 -1.81
C PHE A 110 -9.31 -7.43 -1.41
N ILE A 111 -9.90 -8.07 -0.40
CA ILE A 111 -9.49 -9.38 0.12
C ILE A 111 -10.49 -10.41 -0.36
N ASN A 112 -10.04 -11.34 -1.19
CA ASN A 112 -10.89 -12.37 -1.77
C ASN A 112 -11.29 -13.42 -0.72
N ILE A 113 -12.37 -14.14 -1.02
CA ILE A 113 -12.88 -15.20 -0.14
C ILE A 113 -11.80 -16.27 0.09
N GLY A 114 -11.64 -16.69 1.34
CA GLY A 114 -10.67 -17.72 1.75
C GLY A 114 -9.29 -17.18 2.11
N ALA A 115 -8.94 -15.95 1.72
CA ALA A 115 -7.69 -15.33 2.12
C ALA A 115 -7.75 -14.78 3.56
N THR A 116 -6.64 -14.93 4.28
CA THR A 116 -6.39 -14.36 5.60
C THR A 116 -5.23 -13.38 5.53
N VAL A 117 -5.50 -12.11 5.84
CA VAL A 117 -4.51 -11.04 5.69
C VAL A 117 -4.20 -10.36 7.01
N ILE A 118 -2.93 -10.06 7.24
CA ILE A 118 -2.49 -9.24 8.38
C ILE A 118 -1.95 -7.91 7.85
N PHE A 119 -2.56 -6.81 8.27
CA PHE A 119 -2.05 -5.46 8.08
C PHE A 119 -1.41 -4.98 9.38
N ARG A 120 -0.14 -4.61 9.31
CA ARG A 120 0.62 -4.06 10.44
C ARG A 120 1.14 -2.68 10.08
N ASN A 121 0.99 -1.72 10.98
CA ASN A 121 1.55 -0.38 10.83
C ASN A 121 1.22 0.29 9.48
N CYS A 122 0.09 -0.08 8.86
CA CYS A 122 -0.31 0.43 7.56
C CYS A 122 -1.12 1.71 7.72
N VAL A 123 -1.06 2.56 6.69
CA VAL A 123 -1.89 3.76 6.60
C VAL A 123 -2.86 3.60 5.44
N PHE A 124 -4.13 3.89 5.68
CA PHE A 124 -5.18 3.89 4.67
C PHE A 124 -5.73 5.32 4.57
N GLU A 125 -5.48 5.98 3.45
CA GLU A 125 -5.84 7.39 3.23
C GLU A 125 -6.75 7.54 2.01
N LYS A 126 -7.92 8.16 2.19
CA LYS A 126 -8.77 8.59 1.08
C LYS A 126 -8.64 10.09 0.84
N PHE A 127 -8.67 10.48 -0.44
CA PHE A 127 -8.52 11.86 -0.88
C PHE A 127 -9.86 12.60 -0.92
N SER A 128 -10.93 11.89 -1.31
CA SER A 128 -12.28 12.44 -1.42
C SER A 128 -13.28 11.62 -0.62
N GLY A 129 -14.40 12.23 -0.20
CA GLY A 129 -15.46 11.63 0.61
C GLY A 129 -16.25 10.54 -0.11
N GLU A 130 -15.55 9.54 -0.61
CA GLU A 130 -16.04 8.43 -1.41
C GLU A 130 -16.97 7.53 -0.58
N SER A 131 -17.81 6.78 -1.28
CA SER A 131 -18.76 5.82 -0.68
C SER A 131 -18.15 4.43 -0.49
N GLU A 132 -17.12 4.11 -1.26
CA GLU A 132 -16.42 2.84 -1.25
C GLU A 132 -15.60 2.71 0.04
N ALA A 133 -15.43 1.48 0.51
CA ALA A 133 -14.67 1.24 1.71
C ALA A 133 -13.16 1.47 1.50
N TYR A 134 -12.39 1.61 2.57
CA TYR A 134 -10.93 1.55 2.45
C TYR A 134 -10.50 0.12 2.13
N VAL A 135 -11.07 -0.84 2.87
CA VAL A 135 -10.86 -2.27 2.66
C VAL A 135 -12.19 -2.97 2.49
N ALA A 136 -12.31 -3.81 1.46
CA ALA A 136 -13.49 -4.64 1.24
C ALA A 136 -13.13 -6.12 1.27
N LEU A 137 -13.93 -6.91 1.98
CA LEU A 137 -13.82 -8.36 2.04
C LEU A 137 -14.82 -9.01 1.08
N GLY A 138 -14.40 -10.11 0.44
CA GLY A 138 -15.26 -10.93 -0.42
C GLY A 138 -16.45 -11.49 0.34
N VAL A 139 -17.59 -11.61 -0.35
CA VAL A 139 -18.83 -12.16 0.21
C VAL A 139 -18.63 -13.64 0.57
N PRO A 140 -18.92 -14.08 1.81
CA PRO A 140 -18.79 -15.47 2.21
C PRO A 140 -19.61 -16.42 1.34
N ALA A 141 -19.08 -17.63 1.13
CA ALA A 141 -19.74 -18.71 0.41
C ALA A 141 -19.30 -20.07 0.96
N ALA A 142 -20.23 -21.01 1.08
CA ALA A 142 -19.95 -22.40 1.50
C ALA A 142 -19.11 -22.53 2.80
N GLY A 143 -19.34 -21.66 3.80
CA GLY A 143 -18.60 -21.66 5.05
C GLY A 143 -17.18 -21.08 4.97
N VAL A 144 -16.77 -20.59 3.80
CA VAL A 144 -15.50 -19.90 3.59
C VAL A 144 -15.74 -18.39 3.67
N SER A 145 -14.83 -17.68 4.33
CA SER A 145 -14.87 -16.22 4.48
C SER A 145 -13.48 -15.65 4.27
N ALA A 146 -13.39 -14.42 3.78
CA ALA A 146 -12.18 -13.62 3.91
C ALA A 146 -11.98 -13.23 5.39
N LYS A 147 -10.72 -13.11 5.81
CA LYS A 147 -10.35 -12.70 7.18
C LYS A 147 -9.27 -11.63 7.14
N ALA A 148 -9.33 -10.68 8.07
CA ALA A 148 -8.37 -9.60 8.16
C ALA A 148 -8.03 -9.25 9.62
N ASN A 149 -6.75 -9.02 9.90
CA ASN A 149 -6.30 -8.45 11.16
C ASN A 149 -5.59 -7.12 10.88
N PHE A 150 -6.05 -6.05 11.52
CA PHE A 150 -5.45 -4.73 11.46
C PHE A 150 -4.79 -4.43 12.80
N ILE A 151 -3.47 -4.21 12.78
CA ILE A 151 -2.66 -4.03 13.97
C ILE A 151 -1.89 -2.72 13.83
N GLY A 152 -2.14 -1.75 14.71
CA GLY A 152 -1.45 -0.46 14.69
C GLY A 152 -1.67 0.33 13.40
N CYS A 153 -2.80 0.11 12.71
CA CYS A 153 -3.11 0.77 11.45
C CYS A 153 -3.79 2.13 11.68
N VAL A 154 -3.61 3.04 10.74
CA VAL A 154 -4.25 4.36 10.74
C VAL A 154 -5.18 4.48 9.54
N PHE A 155 -6.42 4.87 9.78
CA PHE A 155 -7.39 5.18 8.74
C PHE A 155 -7.69 6.67 8.77
N GLN A 156 -7.55 7.36 7.63
CA GLN A 156 -7.67 8.81 7.58
C GLN A 156 -8.19 9.33 6.25
N GLY A 157 -8.67 10.56 6.28
CA GLY A 157 -9.28 11.23 5.12
C GLY A 157 -10.81 11.16 5.16
N PRO A 158 -11.47 11.99 4.34
CA PRO A 158 -12.91 12.02 4.27
C PRO A 158 -13.45 10.69 3.77
N ASN A 159 -14.44 10.13 4.45
CA ASN A 159 -15.16 8.95 4.00
C ASN A 159 -16.64 9.08 4.36
N THR A 160 -17.50 8.68 3.43
CA THR A 160 -18.95 8.60 3.68
C THR A 160 -19.43 7.15 3.72
N GLY A 161 -18.60 6.20 3.26
CA GLY A 161 -18.82 4.76 3.33
C GLY A 161 -18.31 4.12 4.62
N PHE A 162 -18.06 2.80 4.56
CA PHE A 162 -17.45 2.04 5.65
C PHE A 162 -15.93 2.19 5.67
N ILE A 163 -15.29 2.10 6.84
CA ILE A 163 -13.82 1.94 6.87
C ILE A 163 -13.44 0.57 6.30
N ILE A 164 -14.06 -0.47 6.85
CA ILE A 164 -13.92 -1.86 6.40
C ILE A 164 -15.31 -2.38 6.05
N PHE A 165 -15.50 -2.80 4.80
CA PHE A 165 -16.70 -3.51 4.41
C PHE A 165 -16.51 -5.01 4.65
N ASN A 166 -17.14 -5.52 5.70
CA ASN A 166 -17.14 -6.94 6.09
C ASN A 166 -18.55 -7.54 5.95
N PRO A 167 -18.84 -8.27 4.85
CA PRO A 167 -20.14 -8.93 4.67
C PRO A 167 -20.29 -10.24 5.48
N GLY A 168 -19.24 -10.68 6.19
CA GLY A 168 -19.25 -11.89 7.01
C GLY A 168 -19.47 -11.65 8.49
N ALA A 169 -19.09 -12.64 9.31
CA ALA A 169 -19.15 -12.52 10.77
C ALA A 169 -18.16 -11.45 11.26
N ALA A 170 -18.52 -10.72 12.33
CA ALA A 170 -17.65 -9.69 12.90
C ALA A 170 -16.28 -10.23 13.33
N ALA A 171 -16.24 -11.49 13.81
CA ALA A 171 -15.01 -12.19 14.22
C ALA A 171 -14.02 -12.46 13.07
N ASN A 172 -14.43 -12.29 11.81
CA ASN A 172 -13.53 -12.41 10.66
C ASN A 172 -12.59 -11.21 10.55
N VAL A 173 -12.90 -10.08 11.19
CA VAL A 173 -12.11 -8.86 11.12
C VAL A 173 -11.73 -8.39 12.52
N ASN A 174 -10.44 -8.32 12.80
CA ASN A 174 -9.93 -7.76 14.04
C ASN A 174 -9.27 -6.39 13.84
N THR A 175 -9.57 -5.43 14.72
CA THR A 175 -8.90 -4.13 14.81
C THR A 175 -8.22 -4.01 16.18
N ILE A 176 -6.90 -3.89 16.19
CA ILE A 176 -6.08 -3.91 17.42
C ILE A 176 -5.17 -2.69 17.41
N GLY A 177 -5.38 -1.78 18.37
CA GLY A 177 -4.58 -0.54 18.47
C GLY A 177 -4.64 0.33 17.21
N CYS A 178 -5.77 0.29 16.48
CA CYS A 178 -5.96 1.09 15.27
C CYS A 178 -6.52 2.47 15.62
N HIS A 179 -6.17 3.47 14.81
CA HIS A 179 -6.61 4.84 14.99
C HIS A 179 -7.52 5.27 13.83
N ASP A 180 -8.72 5.76 14.17
CA ASP A 180 -9.71 6.22 13.20
C ASP A 180 -9.76 7.76 13.15
N LYS A 181 -9.31 8.35 12.03
CA LYS A 181 -9.41 9.79 11.73
C LYS A 181 -10.50 10.12 10.71
N THR A 182 -11.37 9.17 10.40
CA THR A 182 -12.38 9.31 9.33
C THR A 182 -13.70 9.88 9.85
N GLY A 183 -13.99 9.69 11.14
CA GLY A 183 -15.26 10.07 11.77
C GLY A 183 -16.42 9.08 11.53
N VAL A 184 -16.18 7.95 10.86
CA VAL A 184 -17.18 6.93 10.54
C VAL A 184 -17.27 5.82 11.59
N GLY A 185 -16.15 5.46 12.22
CA GLY A 185 -16.07 4.33 13.16
C GLY A 185 -15.86 2.96 12.48
N PHE A 186 -15.35 2.00 13.27
CA PHE A 186 -15.15 0.61 12.85
C PHE A 186 -16.41 -0.24 13.07
N ALA A 187 -17.34 -0.21 12.11
CA ALA A 187 -18.51 -1.08 12.12
C ALA A 187 -18.19 -2.51 11.67
N GLY A 188 -18.81 -3.53 12.28
CA GLY A 188 -18.72 -4.92 11.80
C GLY A 188 -17.37 -5.62 12.02
N THR A 189 -16.57 -5.15 13.00
CA THR A 189 -15.27 -5.74 13.37
C THR A 189 -15.24 -6.09 14.87
N THR A 190 -14.43 -7.06 15.27
CA THR A 190 -14.06 -7.30 16.67
C THR A 190 -12.76 -6.58 17.03
N GLY A 191 -12.59 -6.04 18.24
CA GLY A 191 -11.38 -5.28 18.57
C GLY A 191 -11.35 -4.67 19.97
N VAL A 192 -10.13 -4.48 20.50
CA VAL A 192 -9.86 -3.86 21.81
C VAL A 192 -8.89 -2.69 21.59
N GLY A 193 -9.28 -1.48 22.03
CA GLY A 193 -8.40 -0.31 22.07
C GLY A 193 -8.36 0.51 20.79
N ASN A 194 -9.50 1.08 20.38
CA ASN A 194 -9.52 2.19 19.42
C ASN A 194 -8.93 3.42 20.13
N LEU A 195 -7.88 4.00 19.55
CA LEU A 195 -7.27 5.24 20.00
C LEU A 195 -7.84 6.42 19.21
#